data_AF-A0A353ECP5-F1
#
_entry.id   AF-A0A353ECP5-F1
#
_cell.length_a   1.000
_cell.length_b   1.000
_cell.length_c   1.000
_cell.angle_alpha   90.00
_cell.angle_beta   90.00
_cell.angle_gamma   90.00
#
_symmetry.space_group_name_H-M   'P 1'
#
loop_
_entity.id
_entity.type
_entity.pdbx_description
1 polymer ?
#
loop_
_entity_poly.entity_id
_entity_poly.type
_entity_poly.pdbx_seq_one_letter_code
_entity_poly.pdbx_strand_id
1 'polypeptide(L)'
;MTTELHTDSVQATSDQPQTLYVQVALPIPLHTLFDYRIPEKYKHLTEDTNTLMGVRVEVPFGNRKMTGFVMGVSAEPSYAGGKIRALSNFIDEEAFVPEEVLKLARWCSQYYFFPIGDSIATMIPSVIRQGKSLDRYEHQRWSLTTLGEVTPLEELKGISGIQKTALELLHEHQSMSLTLLQSFKVRSSTLEALAK
;
A
#
# COMPACT_ATOMS: atom_id res chain seq x y z
N MET A 1 -36.42 -25.30 58.56
CA MET A 1 -36.40 -26.27 57.46
C MET A 1 -36.91 -25.54 56.22
N THR A 2 -36.15 -24.59 55.67
CA THR A 2 -34.98 -24.76 54.79
C THR A 2 -35.37 -25.54 53.54
N THR A 3 -35.51 -24.86 52.40
CA THR A 3 -34.85 -25.21 51.13
C THR A 3 -34.88 -23.97 50.23
N GLU A 4 -33.70 -23.62 49.74
CA GLU A 4 -33.37 -22.39 49.06
C GLU A 4 -33.80 -22.37 47.58
N LEU A 5 -33.99 -21.14 47.12
CA LEU A 5 -34.11 -20.73 45.73
C LEU A 5 -32.86 -21.16 44.94
N HIS A 6 -33.02 -21.94 43.87
CA HIS A 6 -32.06 -21.95 42.76
C HIS A 6 -32.63 -21.09 41.64
N THR A 7 -32.31 -19.80 41.71
CA THR A 7 -32.31 -18.91 40.55
C THR A 7 -31.16 -19.33 39.65
N ASP A 8 -31.49 -19.90 38.48
CA ASP A 8 -30.54 -20.06 37.39
C ASP A 8 -29.98 -18.69 37.02
N SER A 9 -28.71 -18.51 37.36
CA SER A 9 -27.91 -17.35 37.02
C SER A 9 -27.75 -17.27 35.51
N VAL A 10 -28.42 -16.29 34.90
CA VAL A 10 -28.09 -15.72 33.60
C VAL A 10 -26.59 -15.39 33.61
N GLN A 11 -25.80 -16.14 32.84
CA GLN A 11 -24.40 -15.82 32.59
C GLN A 11 -24.34 -14.47 31.87
N ALA A 12 -23.83 -13.48 32.60
CA ALA A 12 -23.49 -12.17 32.07
C ALA A 12 -22.47 -12.34 30.93
N THR A 13 -22.89 -11.94 29.72
CA THR A 13 -21.99 -11.70 28.59
C THR A 13 -20.98 -10.65 29.01
N SER A 14 -19.71 -11.03 29.16
CA SER A 14 -18.64 -10.09 29.49
C SER A 14 -18.35 -9.24 28.26
N ASP A 15 -18.90 -8.03 28.25
CA ASP A 15 -18.58 -6.93 27.33
C ASP A 15 -17.17 -6.41 27.61
N GLN A 16 -16.15 -7.20 27.27
CA GLN A 16 -14.76 -6.78 27.23
C GLN A 16 -14.43 -6.41 25.79
N PRO A 17 -13.82 -5.25 25.51
CA PRO A 17 -13.46 -4.88 24.15
C PRO A 17 -12.51 -5.95 23.57
N GLN A 18 -13.00 -6.67 22.58
CA GLN A 18 -12.26 -7.75 21.93
C GLN A 18 -11.01 -7.16 21.29
N THR A 19 -9.84 -7.52 21.79
CA THR A 19 -8.57 -7.03 21.26
C THR A 19 -8.28 -7.75 19.95
N LEU A 20 -8.14 -6.99 18.86
CA LEU A 20 -7.78 -7.54 17.56
C LEU A 20 -6.28 -7.45 17.31
N TYR A 21 -5.77 -8.46 16.59
CA TYR A 21 -4.39 -8.60 16.18
C TYR A 21 -4.31 -8.70 14.66
N VAL A 22 -3.29 -8.08 14.08
CA VAL A 22 -2.92 -8.28 12.67
C VAL A 22 -1.73 -9.22 12.58
N GLN A 23 -1.79 -10.15 11.64
CA GLN A 23 -0.71 -11.05 11.28
C GLN A 23 0.08 -10.42 10.15
N VAL A 24 1.33 -10.05 10.41
CA VAL A 24 2.15 -9.24 9.49
C VAL A 24 3.26 -10.08 8.89
N ALA A 25 3.36 -10.08 7.57
CA ALA A 25 4.51 -10.62 6.85
C ALA A 25 5.60 -9.54 6.76
N LEU A 26 6.81 -9.87 7.24
CA LEU A 26 7.98 -9.00 7.22
C LEU A 26 9.02 -9.53 6.23
N PRO A 27 9.67 -8.69 5.40
CA PRO A 27 10.68 -9.11 4.42
C PRO A 27 11.99 -9.50 5.10
N ILE A 28 11.96 -10.66 5.76
CA ILE A 28 13.05 -11.30 6.49
C ILE A 28 12.95 -12.82 6.25
N PRO A 29 14.07 -13.55 6.35
CA PRO A 29 14.13 -14.97 6.00
C PRO A 29 13.54 -15.87 7.11
N LEU A 30 12.27 -15.66 7.45
CA LEU A 30 11.52 -16.43 8.45
C LEU A 30 10.17 -16.88 7.87
N HIS A 31 9.86 -18.18 8.02
CA HIS A 31 8.63 -18.81 7.53
C HIS A 31 7.47 -18.62 8.50
N THR A 32 7.24 -17.39 8.95
CA THR A 32 6.17 -17.08 9.91
C THR A 32 5.57 -15.72 9.65
N LEU A 33 4.35 -15.53 10.16
CA LEU A 33 3.76 -14.22 10.35
C LEU A 33 4.03 -13.76 11.79
N PHE A 34 3.96 -12.45 12.00
CA PHE A 34 4.16 -11.83 13.29
C PHE A 34 2.88 -11.15 13.74
N ASP A 35 2.38 -11.51 14.92
CA ASP A 35 1.19 -10.89 15.50
C ASP A 35 1.55 -9.52 16.08
N TYR A 36 0.74 -8.52 15.73
CA TYR A 36 0.78 -7.20 16.35
C TYR A 36 -0.62 -6.79 16.78
N ARG A 37 -0.72 -6.21 17.97
CA ARG A 37 -1.96 -5.60 18.45
C ARG A 37 -2.25 -4.31 17.68
N ILE A 38 -3.53 -4.06 17.40
CA ILE A 38 -3.99 -2.80 16.83
C ILE A 38 -4.10 -1.75 17.96
N PRO A 39 -3.37 -0.62 17.91
CA PRO A 39 -3.54 0.48 18.84
C PRO A 39 -4.98 1.03 18.85
N GLU A 40 -5.43 1.50 20.01
CA GLU A 40 -6.77 2.06 20.21
C GLU A 40 -7.13 3.17 19.18
N LYS A 41 -6.14 4.01 18.84
CA LYS A 41 -6.29 5.09 17.83
C LYS A 41 -6.73 4.60 16.44
N TYR A 42 -6.53 3.33 16.12
CA TYR A 42 -6.90 2.75 14.82
C TYR A 42 -8.12 1.83 14.88
N LYS A 43 -8.87 1.80 16.00
CA LYS A 43 -10.09 0.98 16.10
C LYS A 43 -11.12 1.30 15.02
N HIS A 44 -11.20 2.54 14.54
CA HIS A 44 -12.09 2.91 13.44
C HIS A 44 -11.80 2.12 12.14
N LEU A 45 -10.56 1.65 11.93
CA LEU A 45 -10.19 0.81 10.79
C LEU A 45 -10.58 -0.67 10.97
N THR A 46 -11.09 -1.04 12.16
CA THR A 46 -11.40 -2.44 12.49
C THR A 46 -12.87 -2.81 12.34
N GLU A 47 -13.71 -1.89 11.86
CA GLU A 47 -15.14 -2.13 11.60
C GLU A 47 -15.35 -3.23 10.56
N ASP A 48 -14.55 -3.23 9.49
CA ASP A 48 -14.44 -4.33 8.54
C ASP A 48 -12.99 -4.81 8.45
N THR A 49 -12.70 -5.95 9.08
CA THR A 49 -11.36 -6.53 9.11
C THR A 49 -10.84 -6.97 7.73
N ASN A 50 -11.71 -7.18 6.74
CA ASN A 50 -11.27 -7.53 5.39
C ASN A 50 -10.55 -6.37 4.71
N THR A 51 -10.89 -5.12 5.05
CA THR A 51 -10.22 -3.92 4.53
C THR A 51 -8.76 -3.83 4.97
N LEU A 52 -8.41 -4.48 6.08
CA LEU A 52 -7.05 -4.51 6.60
C LEU A 52 -6.13 -5.45 5.83
N MET A 53 -6.67 -6.42 5.09
CA MET A 53 -5.88 -7.39 4.33
C MET A 53 -5.07 -6.69 3.24
N GLY A 54 -3.77 -6.96 3.18
CA GLY A 54 -2.87 -6.37 2.17
C GLY A 54 -2.46 -4.93 2.43
N VAL A 55 -2.95 -4.30 3.52
CA VAL A 55 -2.49 -3.00 3.98
C VAL A 55 -1.03 -3.06 4.42
N ARG A 56 -0.25 -2.02 4.10
CA ARG A 56 1.10 -1.87 4.64
C ARG A 56 1.05 -1.28 6.03
N VAL A 57 1.83 -1.86 6.93
CA VAL A 57 1.96 -1.40 8.32
C VAL A 57 3.41 -1.20 8.69
N GLU A 58 3.67 -0.20 9.53
CA GLU A 58 4.95 -0.02 10.20
C GLU A 58 4.89 -0.69 11.57
N VAL A 59 5.82 -1.60 11.85
CA VAL A 59 5.85 -2.37 13.10
C VAL A 59 7.23 -2.33 13.77
N PRO A 60 7.31 -2.40 15.10
CA PRO A 60 8.59 -2.54 15.79
C PRO A 60 9.11 -3.98 15.67
N PHE A 61 10.32 -4.16 15.16
CA PHE A 61 10.99 -5.45 15.05
C PHE A 61 12.42 -5.37 15.58
N GLY A 62 12.66 -5.98 16.75
CA GLY A 62 13.89 -5.77 17.52
C GLY A 62 14.06 -4.30 17.93
N ASN A 63 15.17 -3.69 17.52
CA ASN A 63 15.54 -2.30 17.81
C ASN A 63 15.22 -1.31 16.67
N ARG A 64 14.54 -1.77 15.61
CA ARG A 64 14.19 -0.93 14.45
C ARG A 64 12.70 -1.02 14.15
N LYS A 65 12.25 -0.14 13.26
CA LYS A 65 10.93 -0.23 12.63
C LYS A 65 11.05 -0.89 11.26
N MET A 66 10.03 -1.63 10.86
CA MET A 66 9.96 -2.29 9.57
C MET A 66 8.58 -2.14 8.95
N THR A 67 8.55 -1.99 7.63
CA THR A 67 7.32 -2.10 6.85
C THR A 67 7.01 -3.57 6.61
N GLY A 68 5.77 -3.96 6.87
CA GLY A 68 5.22 -5.28 6.57
C GLY A 68 3.85 -5.18 5.93
N PHE A 69 3.32 -6.33 5.52
CA PHE A 69 2.01 -6.45 4.89
C PHE A 69 1.09 -7.28 5.78
N VAL A 70 -0.14 -6.81 5.98
CA VAL A 70 -1.15 -7.55 6.74
C VAL A 70 -1.61 -8.75 5.91
N MET A 71 -1.42 -9.94 6.46
CA MET A 71 -1.80 -11.22 5.88
C MET A 71 -2.90 -11.90 6.68
N GLY A 72 -3.45 -11.28 7.71
CA GLY A 72 -4.49 -11.88 8.52
C GLY A 72 -4.90 -10.97 9.65
N VAL A 73 -6.12 -11.18 10.14
CA VAL A 73 -6.65 -10.53 11.32
C VAL A 73 -7.20 -11.63 12.23
N SER A 74 -6.92 -11.55 13.52
CA SER A 74 -7.35 -12.55 14.50
C SER A 74 -7.77 -11.89 15.81
N ALA A 75 -8.77 -12.47 16.47
CA ALA A 75 -9.12 -12.11 17.85
C ALA A 75 -8.16 -12.70 18.88
N GLU A 76 -7.44 -13.75 18.49
CA GLU A 76 -6.48 -14.43 19.35
C GLU A 76 -5.10 -14.45 18.71
N PRO A 77 -4.04 -14.18 19.47
CA PRO A 77 -2.70 -14.26 18.92
C PRO A 77 -2.23 -15.71 18.82
N SER A 78 -1.37 -15.95 17.84
CA SER A 78 -0.74 -17.25 17.58
C SER A 78 0.24 -17.65 18.69
N TYR A 79 0.73 -16.68 19.48
CA TYR A 79 1.60 -16.90 20.63
C TYR A 79 0.95 -16.45 21.94
N ALA A 80 0.57 -17.41 22.78
CA ALA A 80 -0.11 -17.17 24.06
C ALA A 80 0.82 -16.74 25.22
N GLY A 81 2.14 -16.88 25.05
CA GLY A 81 3.09 -16.85 26.17
C GLY A 81 3.73 -15.50 26.51
N GLY A 82 3.39 -14.40 25.82
CA GLY A 82 4.14 -13.15 25.96
C GLY A 82 3.42 -11.87 25.54
N LYS A 83 4.02 -10.74 25.90
CA LYS A 83 3.48 -9.40 25.60
C LYS A 83 3.61 -9.10 24.11
N ILE A 84 2.47 -9.05 23.42
CA ILE A 84 2.41 -8.71 22.00
C ILE A 84 2.57 -7.21 21.82
N ARG A 85 3.50 -6.84 20.95
CA ARG A 85 3.77 -5.44 20.60
C ARG A 85 2.62 -4.88 19.78
N ALA A 86 2.36 -3.59 19.92
CA ALA A 86 1.43 -2.91 19.03
C ALA A 86 2.14 -2.51 17.73
N LEU A 87 1.41 -2.44 16.62
CA LEU A 87 1.93 -1.81 15.41
C LEU A 87 2.17 -0.31 15.65
N SER A 88 3.13 0.27 14.92
CA SER A 88 3.48 1.69 15.05
C SER A 88 2.50 2.57 14.27
N ASN A 89 2.22 2.19 13.01
CA ASN A 89 1.39 2.96 12.09
C ASN A 89 0.75 2.06 11.02
N PHE A 90 -0.48 2.37 10.60
CA PHE A 90 -0.98 1.95 9.28
C PHE A 90 -0.44 2.93 8.25
N ILE A 91 0.16 2.42 7.18
CA ILE A 91 0.76 3.26 6.13
C ILE A 91 -0.29 3.64 5.09
N ASP A 92 -1.21 2.72 4.81
CA ASP A 92 -2.34 2.91 3.91
C ASP A 92 -3.65 2.87 4.70
N GLU A 93 -4.62 3.65 4.26
CA GLU A 93 -6.00 3.60 4.78
C GLU A 93 -6.79 2.44 4.17
N GLU A 94 -6.43 2.04 2.95
CA GLU A 94 -7.04 0.94 2.20
C GLU A 94 -5.99 -0.10 1.77
N ALA A 95 -6.47 -1.29 1.39
CA ALA A 95 -5.64 -2.39 0.93
C ALA A 95 -4.78 -1.99 -0.29
N PHE A 96 -3.49 -1.78 -0.06
CA PHE A 96 -2.53 -1.55 -1.14
C PHE A 96 -2.34 -2.80 -2.01
N VAL A 97 -2.26 -3.97 -1.36
CA VAL A 97 -2.06 -5.24 -2.05
C VAL A 97 -3.40 -5.96 -2.25
N PRO A 98 -3.80 -6.27 -3.49
CA PRO A 98 -5.02 -7.03 -3.76
C PRO A 98 -4.99 -8.43 -3.14
N GLU A 99 -6.15 -8.93 -2.74
CA GLU A 99 -6.29 -10.25 -2.10
C GLU A 99 -5.70 -11.38 -2.96
N GLU A 100 -5.88 -11.33 -4.28
CA GLU A 100 -5.33 -12.33 -5.22
C GLU A 100 -3.80 -12.39 -5.19
N VAL A 101 -3.13 -11.25 -4.95
CA VAL A 101 -1.67 -11.21 -4.79
C VAL A 101 -1.26 -11.81 -3.44
N LEU A 102 -2.06 -11.60 -2.37
CA LEU A 102 -1.83 -12.24 -1.08
C LEU A 102 -1.96 -13.77 -1.19
N LYS A 103 -2.99 -14.25 -1.91
CA LYS A 103 -3.20 -15.68 -2.20
C LYS A 103 -2.04 -16.26 -2.98
N LEU A 104 -1.59 -15.57 -4.03
CA LEU A 104 -0.43 -15.98 -4.82
C LEU A 104 0.85 -16.02 -3.97
N ALA A 105 1.09 -15.02 -3.12
CA ALA A 105 2.25 -15.01 -2.22
C ALA A 105 2.24 -16.19 -1.25
N ARG A 106 1.08 -16.52 -0.67
CA ARG A 106 0.93 -17.72 0.17
C ARG A 106 1.21 -19.00 -0.61
N TRP A 107 0.62 -19.14 -1.80
CA TRP A 107 0.84 -20.30 -2.66
C TRP A 107 2.32 -20.46 -3.00
N CYS A 108 3.00 -19.39 -3.45
CA CYS A 108 4.43 -19.41 -3.73
C CYS A 108 5.26 -19.79 -2.50
N SER A 109 4.94 -19.22 -1.34
CA SER A 109 5.64 -19.49 -0.08
C SER A 109 5.51 -20.96 0.32
N GLN A 110 4.31 -21.52 0.23
CA GLN A 110 4.02 -22.92 0.58
C GLN A 110 4.63 -23.90 -0.43
N TYR A 111 4.49 -23.63 -1.73
CA TYR A 111 4.93 -24.52 -2.79
C TYR A 111 6.46 -24.55 -2.93
N TYR A 112 7.09 -23.38 -2.91
CA TYR A 112 8.54 -23.26 -3.08
C TYR A 112 9.31 -23.24 -1.76
N PHE A 113 8.64 -23.42 -0.61
CA PHE A 113 9.23 -23.29 0.71
C PHE A 113 10.04 -21.99 0.84
N PHE A 114 9.49 -20.88 0.37
CA PHE A 114 10.10 -19.54 0.44
C PHE A 114 9.46 -18.73 1.57
N PRO A 115 10.19 -17.88 2.32
CA PRO A 115 9.61 -17.09 3.42
C PRO A 115 8.46 -16.20 2.95
N ILE A 116 7.30 -16.27 3.60
CA ILE A 116 6.09 -15.55 3.17
C ILE A 116 6.30 -14.04 3.05
N GLY A 117 7.10 -13.46 3.94
CA GLY A 117 7.45 -12.05 3.90
C GLY A 117 8.33 -11.65 2.71
N ASP A 118 9.24 -12.53 2.30
CA ASP A 118 10.03 -12.33 1.10
C ASP A 118 9.23 -12.63 -0.18
N SER A 119 8.31 -13.61 -0.14
CA SER A 119 7.37 -13.91 -1.23
C SER A 119 6.55 -12.69 -1.60
N ILE A 120 5.87 -12.08 -0.62
CA ILE A 120 5.04 -10.90 -0.86
C ILE A 120 5.89 -9.69 -1.27
N ALA A 121 7.03 -9.48 -0.62
CA ALA A 121 7.95 -8.39 -0.96
C ALA A 121 8.47 -8.50 -2.41
N THR A 122 8.71 -9.69 -2.92
CA THR A 122 9.20 -9.86 -4.29
C THR A 122 8.17 -9.43 -5.34
N MET A 123 6.87 -9.45 -5.00
CA MET A 123 5.79 -9.03 -5.88
C MET A 123 5.57 -7.51 -5.92
N ILE A 124 6.14 -6.77 -4.98
CA ILE A 124 5.86 -5.34 -4.78
C ILE A 124 7.10 -4.48 -5.12
N PRO A 125 6.99 -3.37 -5.87
CA PRO A 125 8.13 -2.51 -6.20
C PRO A 125 8.88 -1.96 -4.97
N SER A 126 10.19 -1.80 -5.08
CA SER A 126 11.09 -1.51 -3.94
C SER A 126 10.73 -0.25 -3.14
N VAL A 127 10.32 0.81 -3.82
CA VAL A 127 9.99 2.08 -3.17
C VAL A 127 8.68 1.98 -2.39
N ILE A 128 7.74 1.19 -2.88
CA ILE A 128 6.49 0.89 -2.18
C ILE A 128 6.75 0.03 -0.95
N ARG A 129 7.67 -0.94 -1.04
CA ARG A 129 8.07 -1.74 0.13
C ARG A 129 8.65 -0.90 1.27
N GLN A 130 9.25 0.24 0.95
CA GLN A 130 9.79 1.18 1.93
C GLN A 130 8.71 2.04 2.61
N GLY A 131 7.42 1.77 2.38
CA GLY A 131 6.32 2.52 3.00
C GLY A 131 6.14 3.93 2.44
N LYS A 132 6.70 4.22 1.26
CA LYS A 132 6.54 5.53 0.60
C LYS A 132 5.17 5.59 -0.10
N SER A 133 4.57 6.78 -0.09
CA SER A 133 3.33 7.07 -0.82
C SER A 133 3.53 6.93 -2.33
N LEU A 134 2.45 6.52 -3.02
CA LEU A 134 2.34 6.51 -4.47
C LEU A 134 2.17 7.91 -5.07
N ASP A 135 1.94 8.96 -4.28
CA ASP A 135 1.77 10.33 -4.82
C ASP A 135 3.01 10.79 -5.61
N ARG A 136 4.19 10.24 -5.32
CA ARG A 136 5.42 10.50 -6.09
C ARG A 136 5.53 9.69 -7.39
N TYR A 137 4.64 8.73 -7.59
CA TYR A 137 4.48 7.88 -8.76
C TYR A 137 3.30 8.27 -9.65
N GLU A 138 2.49 9.25 -9.25
CA GLU A 138 1.85 10.11 -10.23
C GLU A 138 2.99 10.77 -11.01
N HIS A 139 3.43 10.09 -12.06
CA HIS A 139 4.45 10.61 -12.95
C HIS A 139 3.96 12.00 -13.34
N GLN A 140 4.71 13.06 -13.02
CA GLN A 140 4.43 14.36 -13.61
C GLN A 140 4.39 14.15 -15.12
N ARG A 141 3.19 14.19 -15.68
CA ARG A 141 2.97 14.04 -17.11
C ARG A 141 2.84 15.43 -17.67
N TRP A 142 3.50 15.62 -18.79
CA TRP A 142 3.24 16.75 -19.64
C TRP A 142 2.06 16.36 -20.53
N SER A 143 1.10 17.25 -20.64
CA SER A 143 -0.01 17.20 -21.60
C SER A 143 -0.12 18.55 -22.27
N LEU A 144 -0.77 18.59 -23.42
CA LEU A 144 -1.16 19.87 -24.01
C LEU A 144 -2.18 20.55 -23.10
N THR A 145 -2.16 21.88 -23.08
CA THR A 145 -3.27 22.66 -22.56
C THR A 145 -4.42 22.63 -23.57
N THR A 146 -5.63 23.03 -23.17
CA THR A 146 -6.77 23.12 -24.10
C THR A 146 -6.45 23.99 -25.32
N LEU A 147 -5.68 25.07 -25.15
CA LEU A 147 -5.19 25.89 -26.26
C LEU A 147 -4.20 25.12 -27.16
N GLY A 148 -3.29 24.38 -26.56
CA GLY A 148 -2.31 23.56 -27.29
C GLY A 148 -2.94 22.41 -28.07
N GLU A 149 -4.09 21.88 -27.63
CA GLU A 149 -4.82 20.83 -28.35
C GLU A 149 -5.54 21.35 -29.59
N VAL A 150 -6.14 22.55 -29.50
CA VAL A 150 -6.95 23.12 -30.61
C VAL A 150 -6.12 23.90 -31.63
N THR A 151 -4.87 24.23 -31.31
CA THR A 151 -4.00 25.01 -32.21
C THR A 151 -3.30 24.07 -33.19
N PRO A 152 -3.53 24.20 -34.51
CA PRO A 152 -2.82 23.40 -35.50
C PRO A 152 -1.31 23.68 -35.47
N LEU A 153 -0.49 22.63 -35.56
CA LEU A 153 0.96 22.73 -35.49
C LEU A 153 1.54 23.60 -36.63
N GLU A 154 0.84 23.71 -37.75
CA GLU A 154 1.21 24.50 -38.92
C GLU A 154 1.11 26.02 -38.69
N GLU A 155 0.25 26.45 -37.76
CA GLU A 155 0.05 27.86 -37.45
C GLU A 155 1.11 28.42 -36.48
N LEU A 156 1.87 27.54 -35.83
CA LEU A 156 2.90 27.88 -34.86
C LEU A 156 4.18 28.38 -35.57
N LYS A 157 4.41 29.69 -35.49
CA LYS A 157 5.63 30.33 -36.04
C LYS A 157 6.72 30.43 -34.98
N GLY A 158 7.97 30.22 -35.40
CA GLY A 158 9.15 30.43 -34.55
C GLY A 158 9.46 29.30 -33.57
N ILE A 159 8.81 28.13 -33.69
CA ILE A 159 9.13 26.95 -32.89
C ILE A 159 10.33 26.19 -33.47
N SER A 160 11.20 25.71 -32.59
CA SER A 160 12.32 24.84 -32.97
C SER A 160 11.85 23.43 -33.33
N GLY A 161 12.64 22.70 -34.12
CA GLY A 161 12.28 21.32 -34.51
C GLY A 161 12.01 20.39 -33.31
N ILE A 162 12.75 20.56 -32.21
CA ILE A 162 12.56 19.76 -31.00
C ILE A 162 11.27 20.13 -30.24
N GLN A 163 10.84 21.40 -30.29
CA GLN A 163 9.56 21.82 -29.74
C GLN A 163 8.41 21.27 -30.58
N LYS A 164 8.54 21.28 -31.90
CA LYS A 164 7.56 20.67 -32.80
C LYS A 164 7.38 19.17 -32.50
N THR A 165 8.49 18.43 -32.40
CA THR A 165 8.46 17.01 -32.01
C THR A 165 7.81 16.80 -30.64
N ALA A 166 8.06 17.67 -29.67
CA ALA A 166 7.41 17.58 -28.36
C ALA A 166 5.89 17.72 -28.46
N LEU A 167 5.40 18.69 -29.23
CA LEU A 167 3.96 18.92 -29.41
C LEU A 167 3.30 17.78 -30.20
N GLU A 168 3.95 17.27 -31.25
CA GLU A 168 3.47 16.10 -32.02
C GLU A 168 3.28 14.88 -31.12
N LEU A 169 4.29 14.55 -30.31
CA LEU A 169 4.24 13.44 -29.36
C LEU A 169 3.14 13.59 -28.31
N LEU A 170 2.93 14.81 -27.80
CA LEU A 170 1.88 15.08 -26.82
C LEU A 170 0.48 15.06 -27.45
N HIS A 171 0.34 15.42 -28.72
CA HIS A 171 -0.91 15.32 -29.47
C HIS A 171 -1.28 13.85 -29.76
N GLU A 172 -0.28 13.01 -30.09
CA GLU A 172 -0.48 11.58 -30.37
C GLU A 172 -0.86 10.78 -29.11
N HIS A 173 -0.24 11.07 -27.97
CA HIS A 173 -0.35 10.22 -26.77
C HIS A 173 -1.15 10.85 -25.60
N GLN A 174 -1.76 12.03 -25.80
CA GLN A 174 -2.50 12.85 -24.83
C GLN A 174 -1.69 13.36 -23.63
N SER A 175 -0.85 12.51 -23.03
CA SER A 175 0.07 12.89 -21.97
C SER A 175 1.28 11.95 -21.92
N MET A 176 2.45 12.47 -21.57
CA MET A 176 3.70 11.68 -21.50
C MET A 176 4.56 12.08 -20.31
N SER A 177 5.31 11.13 -19.75
CA SER A 177 6.28 11.43 -18.69
C SER A 177 7.53 12.12 -19.26
N LEU A 178 8.21 12.93 -18.44
CA LEU A 178 9.46 13.59 -18.85
C LEU A 178 10.52 12.58 -19.29
N THR A 179 10.65 11.43 -18.61
CA THR A 179 11.62 10.39 -18.96
C THR A 179 11.39 9.82 -20.36
N LEU A 180 10.13 9.65 -20.77
CA LEU A 180 9.81 9.17 -22.11
C LEU A 180 10.04 10.27 -23.16
N LEU A 181 9.69 11.52 -22.86
CA LEU A 181 10.00 12.65 -23.75
C LEU A 181 11.52 12.81 -23.95
N GLN A 182 12.32 12.57 -22.91
CA GLN A 182 13.78 12.59 -22.98
C GLN A 182 14.35 11.51 -23.91
N SER A 183 13.71 10.34 -24.07
CA SER A 183 14.15 9.35 -25.07
C SER A 183 13.98 9.84 -26.50
N PHE A 184 13.09 10.81 -26.74
CA PHE A 184 12.94 11.53 -28.01
C PHE A 184 13.75 12.84 -28.06
N LYS A 185 14.72 13.01 -27.17
CA LYS A 185 15.59 14.20 -27.03
C LYS A 185 14.85 15.49 -26.59
N VAL A 186 13.60 15.40 -26.17
CA VAL A 186 12.85 16.54 -25.60
C VAL A 186 13.26 16.72 -24.13
N ARG A 187 13.75 17.91 -23.77
CA ARG A 187 14.23 18.22 -22.40
C ARG A 187 13.18 19.02 -21.62
N SER A 188 13.28 19.07 -20.29
CA SER A 188 12.38 19.87 -19.43
C SER A 188 12.35 21.34 -19.86
N SER A 189 13.52 21.91 -20.13
CA SER A 189 13.65 23.29 -20.60
C SER A 189 12.90 23.58 -21.92
N THR A 190 12.75 22.57 -22.78
CA THR A 190 11.99 22.67 -24.03
C THR A 190 10.50 22.81 -23.75
N LEU A 191 9.99 22.03 -22.79
CA LEU A 191 8.58 22.01 -22.38
C LEU A 191 8.24 23.28 -21.59
N GLU A 192 9.13 23.73 -20.70
CA GLU A 192 9.00 24.99 -19.98
C GLU A 192 8.99 26.21 -20.91
N ALA A 193 9.73 26.16 -22.02
CA ALA A 193 9.70 27.21 -23.04
C ALA A 193 8.38 27.23 -23.84
N LEU A 194 7.68 26.10 -23.96
CA LEU A 194 6.36 25.99 -24.59
C LEU A 194 5.21 26.34 -23.64
N ALA A 195 5.44 26.30 -22.33
CA ALA A 195 4.45 26.61 -21.31
C ALA A 195 4.30 28.12 -21.01
N LYS A 196 5.06 28.99 -21.69
CA LYS A 196 5.01 30.45 -21.58
C LYS A 196 4.17 31.05 -22.70
#